data_AF-A0A0Q6WUD8-F1
#
_entry.id   AF-A0A0Q6WUD8-F1
#
_cell.length_a   1.000
_cell.length_b   1.000
_cell.length_c   1.000
_cell.angle_alpha   90.00
_cell.angle_beta   90.00
_cell.angle_gamma   90.00
#
_symmetry.space_group_name_H-M   'P 1'
#
loop_
_entity.id
_entity.type
_entity.pdbx_description
1 polymer ?
#
loop_
_entity_poly.entity_id
_entity_poly.type
_entity_poly.pdbx_seq_one_letter_code
_entity_poly.pdbx_strand_id
1 'polypeptide(L)'
;MVRVELVWSPRAGDVQHRWLEVEEGATVDTALRACVDFMAAQSQPLDQLHIGIWGRARPLTTPLRERDRIEVYRALTVDPKEARRLRYAKRGERIVSRHRPKHAG
;
A
#
# COMPACT_ATOMS: atom_id res chain seq x y z
N MET A 1 -10.85 21.97 -9.72
CA MET A 1 -9.71 21.06 -9.99
C MET A 1 -8.91 20.93 -8.71
N VAL A 2 -8.55 19.71 -8.33
CA VAL A 2 -7.69 19.42 -7.18
C VAL A 2 -6.47 18.62 -7.63
N ARG A 3 -5.35 18.85 -6.97
CA ARG A 3 -4.08 18.17 -7.24
C ARG A 3 -3.84 17.09 -6.21
N VAL A 4 -3.67 15.85 -6.67
CA VAL A 4 -3.46 14.67 -5.81
C VAL A 4 -2.20 13.93 -6.20
N GLU A 5 -1.63 13.18 -5.25
CA GLU A 5 -0.48 12.32 -5.48
C GLU A 5 -0.94 10.86 -5.52
N LEU A 6 -0.62 10.13 -6.58
CA LEU A 6 -0.78 8.68 -6.65
C LEU A 6 0.57 8.02 -6.38
N VAL A 7 0.61 7.07 -5.44
CA VAL A 7 1.80 6.28 -5.09
C VAL A 7 1.48 4.79 -5.19
N TRP A 8 2.31 4.04 -5.90
CA TRP A 8 2.17 2.59 -6.03
C TRP A 8 3.54 1.91 -6.18
N SER A 9 3.57 0.58 -6.06
CA SER A 9 4.80 -0.20 -6.14
C SER A 9 4.63 -1.39 -7.10
N PRO A 10 5.00 -1.23 -8.38
CA PRO A 10 4.85 -2.30 -9.39
C PRO A 10 5.57 -3.59 -9.00
N ARG A 11 6.75 -3.46 -8.37
CA ARG A 11 7.63 -4.57 -7.98
C ARG A 11 8.27 -4.31 -6.62
N ALA A 12 8.71 -5.37 -5.94
CA ALA A 12 9.33 -5.25 -4.63
C ALA A 12 10.58 -4.35 -4.72
N GLY A 13 10.65 -3.32 -3.88
CA GLY A 13 11.74 -2.33 -3.90
C GLY A 13 11.59 -1.21 -4.92
N ASP A 14 10.56 -1.23 -5.76
CA ASP A 14 10.28 -0.20 -6.76
C ASP A 14 9.04 0.60 -6.36
N VAL A 15 9.19 1.91 -6.15
CA VAL A 15 8.10 2.83 -5.79
C VAL A 15 7.97 3.88 -6.87
N GLN A 16 6.76 3.99 -7.41
CA GLN A 16 6.38 4.98 -8.41
C GLN A 16 5.40 5.97 -7.79
N HIS A 17 5.50 7.23 -8.22
CA HIS A 17 4.55 8.26 -7.84
C HIS A 17 4.29 9.24 -8.98
N ARG A 18 3.06 9.74 -9.04
CA ARG A 18 2.60 10.71 -10.04
C ARG A 18 1.69 11.74 -9.42
N TRP A 19 1.88 12.99 -9.79
CA TRP A 19 0.91 14.04 -9.52
C TRP A 19 -0.17 14.01 -10.59
N LEU A 20 -1.43 14.06 -10.17
CA LEU A 20 -2.60 14.08 -11.04
C LEU A 20 -3.40 15.34 -10.73
N GLU A 21 -3.92 15.95 -11.79
CA GLU A 21 -4.94 16.99 -11.67
C GLU A 21 -6.29 16.36 -12.02
N VAL A 22 -7.23 16.44 -11.09
CA VAL A 22 -8.56 15.85 -11.23
C VAL A 22 -9.63 16.88 -10.93
N GLU A 23 -10.84 16.64 -11.41
CA GLU A 23 -11.97 17.49 -11.07
C GLU A 23 -12.23 17.49 -9.56
N GLU A 24 -12.78 18.58 -9.05
CA GLU A 24 -13.14 18.65 -7.64
C GLU A 24 -14.29 17.68 -7.36
N GLY A 25 -14.14 16.87 -6.32
CA GLY A 25 -15.07 15.78 -6.03
C GLY A 25 -14.87 14.51 -6.86
N ALA A 26 -13.87 14.48 -7.76
CA ALA A 26 -13.47 13.25 -8.44
C ALA A 26 -13.15 12.14 -7.44
N THR A 27 -13.48 10.90 -7.79
CA THR A 27 -13.28 9.77 -6.89
C THR A 27 -11.88 9.17 -7.05
N VAL A 28 -11.47 8.37 -6.07
CA VAL A 28 -10.26 7.54 -6.17
C VAL A 28 -10.26 6.70 -7.46
N ASP A 29 -11.37 6.05 -7.81
CA ASP A 29 -11.50 5.28 -9.05
C ASP A 29 -11.21 6.12 -10.29
N THR A 30 -11.82 7.30 -10.38
CA THR A 30 -11.63 8.23 -11.50
C THR A 30 -10.16 8.66 -11.63
N ALA A 31 -9.51 8.99 -10.52
CA ALA A 31 -8.10 9.39 -10.51
C ALA A 31 -7.17 8.24 -10.93
N LEU A 32 -7.41 7.02 -10.45
CA LEU A 32 -6.63 5.85 -10.82
C LEU A 32 -6.76 5.54 -12.32
N ARG A 33 -7.98 5.57 -12.85
CA ARG A 33 -8.24 5.32 -14.29
C ARG A 33 -7.64 6.39 -15.20
N ALA A 34 -7.56 7.63 -14.73
CA ALA A 34 -6.93 8.72 -15.47
C ALA A 34 -5.40 8.56 -15.60
N CYS A 35 -4.77 7.79 -14.70
CA CYS A 35 -3.33 7.59 -14.73
C CYS A 35 -2.95 6.40 -15.64
N VAL A 36 -2.55 6.69 -16.88
CA VAL A 36 -2.15 5.68 -17.88
C VAL A 36 -0.99 4.82 -17.39
N ASP A 37 0.06 5.41 -16.80
CA ASP A 37 1.22 4.69 -16.28
C ASP A 37 0.83 3.64 -15.23
N PHE A 38 -0.08 4.02 -14.33
CA PHE A 38 -0.59 3.12 -13.30
C PHE A 38 -1.43 2.01 -13.93
N MET A 39 -2.39 2.35 -14.79
CA MET A 39 -3.27 1.38 -15.44
C MET A 39 -2.49 0.39 -16.33
N ALA A 40 -1.43 0.82 -16.99
CA ALA A 40 -0.57 -0.05 -17.80
C ALA A 40 0.25 -1.03 -16.95
N ALA A 41 0.65 -0.63 -15.75
CA ALA A 41 1.39 -1.50 -14.81
C ALA A 41 0.47 -2.42 -13.99
N GLN A 42 -0.83 -2.16 -14.00
CA GLN A 42 -1.80 -2.80 -13.11
C GLN A 42 -2.46 -4.02 -13.77
N SER A 43 -2.19 -5.21 -13.25
CA SER A 43 -2.73 -6.47 -13.78
C SER A 43 -4.02 -6.95 -13.12
N GLN A 44 -4.31 -6.47 -11.92
CA GLN A 44 -5.52 -6.81 -11.16
C GLN A 44 -6.59 -5.73 -11.31
N PRO A 45 -7.88 -6.11 -11.32
CA PRO A 45 -9.00 -5.18 -11.21
C PRO A 45 -8.88 -4.25 -9.98
N LEU A 46 -9.32 -2.98 -10.11
CA LEU A 46 -9.17 -1.97 -9.06
C LEU A 46 -9.94 -2.31 -7.77
N ASP A 47 -11.05 -3.03 -7.88
CA ASP A 47 -11.88 -3.49 -6.77
C ASP A 47 -11.19 -4.56 -5.90
N GLN A 48 -10.16 -5.22 -6.43
CA GLN A 48 -9.32 -6.18 -5.71
C GLN A 48 -8.12 -5.53 -5.04
N LEU A 49 -7.86 -4.25 -5.31
CA LEU A 49 -6.73 -3.52 -4.75
C LEU A 49 -7.07 -2.97 -3.37
N HIS A 50 -6.09 -3.04 -2.47
CA HIS A 50 -6.15 -2.31 -1.22
C HIS A 50 -5.65 -0.89 -1.46
N ILE A 51 -6.55 0.07 -1.30
CA ILE A 51 -6.25 1.49 -1.53
C ILE A 51 -6.43 2.26 -0.23
N GLY A 52 -5.52 3.19 0.02
CA GLY A 52 -5.58 4.09 1.15
C GLY A 52 -5.35 5.54 0.76
N ILE A 53 -5.76 6.43 1.66
CA ILE A 53 -5.36 7.84 1.64
C ILE A 53 -4.66 8.13 2.96
N TRP A 54 -3.40 8.58 2.90
CA TRP A 54 -2.57 8.85 4.08
C TRP A 54 -2.54 7.68 5.09
N GLY A 55 -2.23 6.47 4.62
CA GLY A 55 -2.16 5.27 5.47
C GLY A 55 -3.51 4.72 5.97
N ARG A 56 -4.65 5.28 5.53
CA ARG A 56 -5.99 4.84 5.93
C ARG A 56 -6.72 4.23 4.76
N ALA A 57 -7.19 2.99 4.89
CA ALA A 57 -7.97 2.32 3.85
C ALA A 57 -9.24 3.11 3.50
N ARG A 58 -9.51 3.26 2.20
CA ARG A 58 -10.64 4.02 1.67
C ARG A 58 -11.27 3.31 0.47
N PRO A 59 -12.60 3.38 0.29
CA PRO A 59 -13.25 2.82 -0.88
C PRO A 59 -12.90 3.64 -2.13
N LEU A 60 -13.00 2.98 -3.30
CA LEU A 60 -12.83 3.58 -4.63
C LEU A 60 -13.76 4.79 -4.89
N THR A 61 -14.91 4.83 -4.23
CA THR A 61 -15.91 5.91 -4.33
C THR A 61 -15.57 7.14 -3.50
N THR A 62 -14.46 7.13 -2.76
CA THR A 62 -14.07 8.26 -1.90
C THR A 62 -13.79 9.50 -2.77
N PRO A 63 -14.47 10.63 -2.52
CA PRO A 63 -14.16 11.88 -3.19
C PRO A 63 -12.81 12.42 -2.71
N LEU A 64 -11.99 12.86 -3.66
CA LEU A 64 -10.64 13.35 -3.42
C LEU A 64 -10.63 14.83 -3.07
N ARG A 65 -9.66 15.21 -2.25
CA ARG A 65 -9.39 16.58 -1.83
C ARG A 65 -8.01 17.01 -2.27
N GLU A 66 -7.80 18.32 -2.25
CA GLU A 66 -6.51 18.93 -2.54
C GLU A 66 -5.40 18.30 -1.70
N ARG A 67 -4.33 17.87 -2.37
CA ARG A 67 -3.14 17.23 -1.81
C ARG A 67 -3.38 15.90 -1.13
N ASP A 68 -4.49 15.23 -1.42
CA ASP A 68 -4.63 13.82 -1.03
C ASP A 68 -3.54 12.98 -1.68
N ARG A 69 -2.96 12.08 -0.88
CA ARG A 69 -2.08 11.03 -1.40
C ARG A 69 -2.83 9.71 -1.41
N ILE A 70 -3.06 9.19 -2.60
CA ILE A 70 -3.62 7.88 -2.89
C ILE A 70 -2.48 6.86 -2.86
N GLU A 71 -2.62 5.82 -2.04
CA GLU A 71 -1.64 4.76 -1.84
C GLU A 71 -2.24 3.43 -2.30
N VAL A 72 -1.65 2.78 -3.30
CA VAL A 72 -2.09 1.47 -3.78
C VAL A 72 -1.18 0.39 -3.19
N TYR A 73 -1.74 -0.43 -2.29
CA TYR A 73 -1.01 -1.50 -1.61
C TYR A 73 -1.04 -2.80 -2.41
N ARG A 74 0.04 -3.57 -2.28
CA ARG A 74 0.10 -4.93 -2.83
C ARG A 74 -0.54 -5.94 -1.89
N ALA A 75 -1.20 -6.93 -2.46
CA ALA A 75 -1.57 -8.14 -1.75
C ALA A 75 -0.32 -8.82 -1.17
N LEU A 76 -0.44 -9.35 0.04
CA LEU A 76 0.62 -10.14 0.64
C LEU A 76 0.71 -11.48 -0.10
N THR A 77 1.88 -11.80 -0.64
CA THR A 77 2.14 -13.04 -1.38
C THR A 77 2.32 -14.26 -0.48
N VAL A 78 2.47 -14.05 0.83
CA VAL A 78 2.68 -15.10 1.83
C VAL A 78 1.83 -14.79 3.05
N ASP A 79 1.23 -15.83 3.64
CA ASP A 79 0.56 -15.70 4.93
C ASP A 79 1.55 -15.09 5.95
N PRO A 80 1.16 -14.06 6.72
CA PRO A 80 2.05 -13.38 7.65
C PRO A 80 2.72 -14.29 8.68
N LYS A 81 2.03 -15.35 9.13
CA LYS A 81 2.57 -16.34 10.07
C LYS A 81 3.60 -17.23 9.40
N GLU A 82 3.34 -17.64 8.17
CA GLU A 82 4.28 -18.48 7.43
C GLU A 82 5.52 -17.68 7.00
N ALA A 83 5.34 -16.44 6.55
CA ALA A 83 6.43 -15.50 6.31
C ALA A 83 7.27 -15.26 7.58
N ARG A 84 6.61 -15.15 8.73
CA ARG A 84 7.27 -15.04 10.04
C ARG A 84 8.07 -16.30 10.35
N ARG A 85 7.49 -17.49 10.19
CA ARG A 85 8.16 -18.80 10.40
C ARG A 85 9.40 -18.93 9.53
N LEU A 86 9.28 -18.63 8.23
CA LEU A 86 10.38 -18.66 7.28
C LEU A 86 11.49 -17.65 7.66
N ARG A 87 11.15 -16.44 8.11
CA ARG A 87 12.14 -15.46 8.61
C ARG A 87 12.87 -15.96 9.86
N TYR A 88 12.18 -16.61 10.80
CA TYR A 88 12.83 -17.21 11.98
C TYR A 88 13.77 -18.35 11.58
N ALA A 89 13.33 -19.25 10.71
CA ALA A 89 14.14 -20.37 10.23
C ALA A 89 15.40 -19.90 9.50
N LYS A 90 15.31 -18.82 8.72
CA LYS A 90 16.44 -18.25 7.96
C LYS A 90 17.44 -17.47 8.82
N ARG A 91 17.00 -16.91 9.96
CA ARG A 91 17.84 -16.03 10.81
C ARG A 91 18.57 -16.78 11.93
N GLY A 92 18.15 -18.00 12.29
CA GLY A 92 18.78 -18.83 13.34
C GLY A 92 18.73 -18.26 14.76
N GLU A 93 18.58 -16.95 14.93
CA GLU A 93 18.58 -16.27 16.19
C GLU A 93 17.16 -16.04 16.71
N ARG A 94 16.93 -16.52 17.93
CA ARG A 94 15.71 -16.29 18.69
C ARG A 94 15.58 -14.79 18.94
N ILE A 95 14.60 -14.13 18.29
CA ILE A 95 14.22 -12.74 18.62
C ILE A 95 13.77 -12.72 20.08
N VAL A 96 14.69 -12.38 20.99
CA VAL A 96 14.39 -12.13 22.40
C VAL A 96 13.89 -10.70 22.52
N SER A 97 12.63 -10.52 22.89
CA SER A 97 12.14 -9.22 23.35
C SER A 97 12.97 -8.82 24.57
N ARG A 98 13.53 -7.60 24.59
CA ARG A 98 14.35 -7.07 25.70
C ARG A 98 13.64 -7.02 27.07
N HIS A 99 12.34 -7.36 27.10
CA HIS A 99 11.46 -7.18 28.25
C HIS A 99 11.16 -8.48 29.04
N ARG A 100 11.79 -9.61 28.75
CA ARG A 100 11.62 -10.82 29.58
C ARG A 100 12.80 -10.95 30.55
N PRO A 101 12.66 -10.54 31.82
CA PRO A 101 13.69 -10.82 32.81
C PRO A 101 13.83 -12.33 32.98
N LYS A 102 15.07 -12.82 32.96
CA LYS A 102 15.36 -14.21 33.32
C LYS A 102 15.18 -14.31 34.83
N HIS A 103 14.26 -15.15 35.29
CA HIS A 103 14.32 -15.59 36.69
C HIS A 103 15.60 -16.41 36.85
N ALA A 104 16.53 -15.90 37.63
CA ALA A 104 17.65 -16.67 38.15
C ALA A 104 17.09 -17.58 39.26
N GLY A 105 17.37 -18.88 39.13
CA GLY A 105 17.17 -19.84 40.21
C GLY A 105 18.26 -19.76 41.25
#